data_AF-A0A6B3HIC6-F1
#
_entry.id   AF-A0A6B3HIC6-F1
#
_cell.length_a   1.000
_cell.length_b   1.000
_cell.length_c   1.000
_cell.angle_alpha   90.00
_cell.angle_beta   90.00
_cell.angle_gamma   90.00
#
_symmetry.space_group_name_H-M   'P 1'
#
loop_
_entity.id
_entity.type
_entity.pdbx_description
1 polymer ?
#
loop_
_entity_poly.entity_id
_entity_poly.type
_entity_poly.pdbx_seq_one_letter_code
_entity_poly.pdbx_strand_id
1 'polypeptide(L)'
;SHRHQITSKNGCSGTIDVPVDGEHDSAANIYGVFDAEYTDAGGLTTHSDSVLQPRHRQGEHFAAQNGIEVAPHGPAEGGATVGYTDDGDWVSFKPYVLSDATSITARVASGGAGGTLEVRAGSATGTLLSSLTVAPTGGWENFVNLTADVNNAPAGSTELFFVFKGPTGQGSLFDLDAFTFNTQGAEASSR
;
A
#
# COMPACT_ATOMS: atom_id res chain seq x y z
N SER A 1 15.59 6.30 -3.57
CA SER A 1 14.62 6.84 -4.54
C SER A 1 15.18 8.12 -5.16
N HIS A 2 14.69 8.51 -6.34
CA HIS A 2 15.02 9.79 -6.99
C HIS A 2 13.73 10.43 -7.51
N ARG A 3 13.74 11.75 -7.77
CA ARG A 3 12.54 12.52 -8.15
C ARG A 3 12.80 13.30 -9.42
N HIS A 4 11.75 13.50 -10.22
CA HIS A 4 11.75 14.38 -11.39
C HIS A 4 10.70 15.47 -11.20
N GLN A 5 11.05 16.71 -11.50
CA GLN A 5 10.09 17.81 -11.47
C GLN A 5 9.17 17.70 -12.68
N ILE A 6 7.87 17.59 -12.43
CA ILE A 6 6.86 17.46 -13.48
C ILE A 6 6.19 18.80 -13.78
N THR A 7 5.94 19.60 -12.74
CA THR A 7 5.27 20.89 -12.84
C THR A 7 5.61 21.72 -11.60
N SER A 8 5.41 23.04 -11.66
CA SER A 8 5.66 23.96 -10.54
C SER A 8 4.79 25.19 -10.62
N LYS A 9 4.56 25.82 -9.47
CA LYS A 9 3.82 27.09 -9.36
C LYS A 9 4.33 27.89 -8.18
N ASN A 10 4.51 29.20 -8.39
CA ASN A 10 4.88 30.13 -7.33
C ASN A 10 3.64 30.76 -6.69
N GLY A 11 3.73 31.01 -5.39
CA GLY A 11 2.68 31.68 -4.60
C GLY A 11 2.24 30.83 -3.41
N CYS A 12 1.60 31.46 -2.43
CA CYS A 12 1.13 30.78 -1.22
C CYS A 12 -0.10 29.87 -1.45
N SER A 13 -0.68 29.91 -2.65
CA SER A 13 -1.80 29.06 -3.06
C SER A 13 -1.81 28.87 -4.58
N GLY A 14 -2.44 27.77 -5.02
CA GLY A 14 -2.53 27.45 -6.44
C GLY A 14 -3.15 26.10 -6.71
N THR A 15 -3.14 25.73 -7.99
CA THR A 15 -3.56 24.42 -8.49
C THR A 15 -2.39 23.90 -9.30
N ILE A 16 -2.09 22.62 -9.12
CA ILE A 16 -1.05 21.89 -9.86
C ILE A 16 -1.76 20.74 -10.55
N ASP A 17 -1.68 20.69 -11.87
CA ASP A 17 -2.19 19.55 -12.63
C ASP A 17 -1.21 18.39 -12.48
N VAL A 18 -1.69 17.26 -11.96
CA VAL A 18 -0.92 16.02 -11.90
C VAL A 18 -1.20 15.27 -13.20
N PRO A 19 -0.24 15.20 -14.14
CA PRO A 19 -0.46 14.49 -15.39
C PRO A 19 -0.65 13.00 -15.11
N VAL A 20 -1.45 12.36 -15.95
CA VAL A 20 -1.54 10.90 -15.96
C VAL A 20 -0.21 10.37 -16.46
N ASP A 21 0.42 9.53 -15.68
CA ASP A 21 1.58 8.78 -16.13
C ASP A 21 1.12 7.72 -17.14
N GLY A 22 1.53 7.88 -18.39
CA GLY A 22 1.14 7.02 -19.50
C GLY A 22 2.24 6.08 -19.98
N GLU A 23 3.42 6.12 -19.38
CA GLU A 23 4.62 5.41 -19.88
C GLU A 23 5.04 4.23 -18.98
N HIS A 24 4.63 4.26 -17.70
CA HIS A 24 4.94 3.21 -16.74
C HIS A 24 3.81 2.16 -16.62
N ASP A 25 4.20 0.92 -16.31
CA ASP A 25 3.24 -0.14 -16.03
C ASP A 25 2.48 0.11 -14.72
N SER A 26 1.28 -0.48 -14.58
CA SER A 26 0.42 -0.26 -13.41
C SER A 26 0.97 -0.83 -12.10
N ALA A 27 1.99 -1.69 -12.15
CA ALA A 27 2.67 -2.25 -11.00
C ALA A 27 3.96 -1.47 -10.64
N ALA A 28 4.30 -0.42 -11.39
CA ALA A 28 5.49 0.38 -11.12
C ALA A 28 5.42 1.06 -9.75
N ASN A 29 6.57 1.12 -9.07
CA ASN A 29 6.70 1.77 -7.76
C ASN A 29 6.85 3.29 -7.90
N ILE A 30 5.80 3.94 -8.38
CA ILE A 30 5.75 5.36 -8.70
C ILE A 30 4.63 6.06 -7.92
N TYR A 31 4.88 7.30 -7.55
CA TYR A 31 3.92 8.10 -6.79
C TYR A 31 4.28 9.59 -6.83
N GLY A 32 3.27 10.43 -6.65
CA GLY A 32 3.44 11.88 -6.63
C GLY A 32 4.16 12.37 -5.39
N VAL A 33 5.04 13.35 -5.55
CA VAL A 33 5.64 14.12 -4.46
C VAL A 33 5.39 15.59 -4.73
N PHE A 34 4.81 16.29 -3.75
CA PHE A 34 4.76 17.75 -3.73
C PHE A 34 5.95 18.25 -2.92
N ASP A 35 6.76 19.12 -3.53
CA ASP A 35 7.84 19.85 -2.87
C ASP A 35 7.45 21.33 -2.80
N ALA A 36 7.44 21.88 -1.58
CA ALA A 36 7.24 23.29 -1.34
C ALA A 36 8.56 23.91 -0.90
N GLU A 37 9.11 24.80 -1.72
CA GLU A 37 10.36 25.49 -1.44
C GLU A 37 10.14 26.97 -1.08
N TYR A 38 10.97 27.50 -0.19
CA TYR A 38 11.01 28.92 0.16
C TYR A 38 12.46 29.39 0.28
N THR A 39 12.79 30.47 -0.41
CA THR A 39 14.09 31.14 -0.28
C THR A 39 13.91 32.47 0.46
N ASP A 40 14.62 32.65 1.57
CA ASP A 40 14.56 33.89 2.34
C ASP A 40 15.36 35.04 1.70
N ALA A 41 15.25 36.24 2.28
CA ALA A 41 15.99 37.41 1.79
C ALA A 41 17.52 37.30 1.95
N GLY A 42 18.00 36.37 2.79
CA GLY A 42 19.41 36.03 2.94
C GLY A 42 19.93 35.01 1.93
N GLY A 43 19.05 34.48 1.06
CA GLY A 43 19.38 33.49 0.04
C GLY A 43 19.38 32.04 0.54
N LEU A 44 18.82 31.78 1.73
CA LEU A 44 18.70 30.42 2.26
C LEU A 44 17.42 29.78 1.74
N THR A 45 17.52 28.60 1.12
CA THR A 45 16.37 27.82 0.63
C THR A 45 16.03 26.68 1.58
N THR A 46 14.77 26.55 1.94
CA THR A 46 14.21 25.40 2.68
C THR A 46 13.15 24.71 1.83
N HIS A 47 12.98 23.40 2.06
CA HIS A 47 12.01 22.56 1.39
C HIS A 47 11.07 21.89 2.39
N SER A 48 9.87 21.53 1.94
CA SER A 48 8.93 20.69 2.67
C SER A 48 8.23 19.75 1.69
N ASP A 49 8.42 18.46 1.90
CA ASP A 49 7.88 17.42 1.04
C ASP A 49 6.54 16.87 1.55
N SER A 50 5.66 16.50 0.62
CA SER A 50 4.48 15.67 0.87
C SER A 50 4.39 14.56 -0.17
N VAL A 51 4.47 13.32 0.30
CA VAL A 51 4.39 12.13 -0.55
C VAL A 51 2.94 11.68 -0.64
N LEU A 52 2.43 11.56 -1.86
CA LEU A 52 1.14 10.92 -2.12
C LEU A 52 1.36 9.42 -2.23
N GLN A 53 0.42 8.61 -1.75
CA GLN A 53 0.42 7.17 -2.00
C GLN A 53 -0.72 6.81 -2.95
N PRO A 54 -0.49 5.88 -3.89
CA PRO A 54 -1.56 5.43 -4.78
C PRO A 54 -2.57 4.62 -3.98
N ARG A 55 -3.83 4.63 -4.44
CA ARG A 55 -4.90 3.81 -3.85
C ARG A 55 -4.63 2.32 -4.02
N HIS A 56 -4.16 1.94 -5.20
CA HIS A 56 -3.76 0.60 -5.57
C HIS A 56 -2.23 0.47 -5.45
N ARG A 57 -1.74 -0.57 -4.78
CA ARG A 57 -0.34 -0.71 -4.41
C ARG A 57 0.08 -2.17 -4.39
N GLN A 58 1.21 -2.47 -5.03
CA GLN A 58 1.82 -3.80 -4.97
C GLN A 58 2.40 -4.08 -3.59
N GLY A 59 2.24 -5.31 -3.13
CA GLY A 59 2.65 -5.80 -1.82
C GLY A 59 4.17 -5.71 -1.65
N GLU A 60 4.93 -6.10 -2.68
CA GLU A 60 6.39 -6.11 -2.68
C GLU A 60 7.02 -4.70 -2.66
N HIS A 61 6.22 -3.65 -2.88
CA HIS A 61 6.65 -2.25 -2.73
C HIS A 61 6.52 -1.71 -1.30
N PHE A 62 6.67 -2.59 -0.31
CA PHE A 62 6.66 -2.26 1.11
C PHE A 62 7.83 -1.35 1.52
N ALA A 63 7.64 -0.58 2.60
CA ALA A 63 8.64 0.30 3.18
C ALA A 63 9.56 -0.43 4.18
N ALA A 64 9.02 -1.35 4.97
CA ALA A 64 9.75 -2.22 5.88
C ALA A 64 9.03 -3.57 6.02
N GLN A 65 9.73 -4.57 6.53
CA GLN A 65 9.19 -5.92 6.73
C GLN A 65 9.82 -6.60 7.94
N ASN A 66 9.15 -7.64 8.43
CA ASN A 66 9.71 -8.65 9.33
C ASN A 66 9.29 -10.05 8.90
N GLY A 67 10.26 -10.93 8.63
CA GLY A 67 10.05 -12.35 8.31
C GLY A 67 9.64 -12.65 6.86
N ILE A 68 9.59 -11.62 6.01
CA ILE A 68 9.06 -11.72 4.66
C ILE A 68 10.17 -11.88 3.62
N GLU A 69 9.86 -12.65 2.57
CA GLU A 69 10.61 -12.67 1.32
C GLU A 69 9.68 -12.33 0.14
N VAL A 70 10.25 -11.71 -0.91
CA VAL A 70 9.51 -11.43 -2.14
C VAL A 70 9.51 -12.69 -3.01
N ALA A 71 8.32 -13.18 -3.36
CA ALA A 71 8.14 -14.41 -4.13
C ALA A 71 7.76 -14.10 -5.59
N PRO A 72 8.48 -14.63 -6.60
CA PRO A 72 8.14 -14.41 -8.00
C PRO A 72 6.96 -15.30 -8.43
N HIS A 73 5.93 -14.69 -9.01
CA HIS A 73 4.74 -15.36 -9.54
C HIS A 73 4.33 -14.73 -10.86
N GLY A 74 4.35 -15.49 -11.97
CA GLY A 74 4.03 -14.94 -13.29
C GLY A 74 2.64 -14.27 -13.39
N PRO A 75 1.59 -14.83 -12.76
CA PRO A 75 0.25 -14.22 -12.73
C PRO A 75 0.05 -13.12 -11.66
N ALA A 76 1.08 -12.81 -10.86
CA ALA A 76 1.06 -11.66 -9.96
C ALA A 76 1.10 -10.36 -10.76
N GLU A 77 0.51 -9.30 -10.21
CA GLU A 77 0.71 -7.97 -10.75
C GLU A 77 2.18 -7.58 -10.52
N GLY A 78 2.87 -7.10 -11.56
CA GLY A 78 4.32 -6.87 -11.48
C GLY A 78 5.19 -8.14 -11.40
N GLY A 79 4.58 -9.33 -11.35
CA GLY A 79 5.27 -10.62 -11.39
C GLY A 79 5.85 -11.09 -10.05
N ALA A 80 5.50 -10.44 -8.94
CA ALA A 80 5.97 -10.80 -7.61
C ALA A 80 4.93 -10.51 -6.52
N THR A 81 5.10 -11.13 -5.35
CA THR A 81 4.24 -10.97 -4.19
C THR A 81 5.09 -10.80 -2.93
N VAL A 82 4.46 -10.34 -1.85
CA VAL A 82 4.91 -10.63 -0.48
C VAL A 82 4.55 -12.08 -0.18
N GLY A 83 5.56 -12.93 0.02
CA GLY A 83 5.39 -14.35 0.26
C GLY A 83 6.21 -14.86 1.44
N TYR A 84 6.28 -16.19 1.57
CA TYR A 84 6.96 -16.89 2.68
C TYR A 84 6.46 -16.44 4.06
N THR A 85 5.17 -16.11 4.14
CA THR A 85 4.58 -15.48 5.31
C THR A 85 4.35 -16.49 6.43
N ASP A 86 4.80 -16.17 7.65
CA ASP A 86 4.54 -16.95 8.85
C ASP A 86 3.66 -16.18 9.85
N ASP A 87 3.16 -16.86 10.88
CA ASP A 87 2.33 -16.22 11.90
C ASP A 87 3.10 -15.11 12.66
N GLY A 88 2.62 -13.87 12.53
CA GLY A 88 3.20 -12.69 13.16
C GLY A 88 4.12 -11.87 12.25
N ASP A 89 4.40 -12.34 11.04
CA ASP A 89 5.15 -11.56 10.06
C ASP A 89 4.36 -10.34 9.60
N TRP A 90 5.07 -9.36 9.05
CA TRP A 90 4.42 -8.15 8.56
C TRP A 90 5.22 -7.42 7.50
N VAL A 91 4.50 -6.62 6.70
CA VAL A 91 5.05 -5.56 5.86
C VAL A 91 4.42 -4.22 6.23
N SER A 92 5.11 -3.10 5.99
CA SER A 92 4.60 -1.77 6.27
C SER A 92 4.58 -0.85 5.05
N PHE A 93 3.66 0.12 5.06
CA PHE A 93 3.52 1.12 4.01
C PHE A 93 3.31 2.52 4.61
N LYS A 94 4.07 3.51 4.14
CA LYS A 94 3.98 4.89 4.64
C LYS A 94 4.31 5.95 3.58
N PRO A 95 3.76 7.17 3.73
CA PRO A 95 2.67 7.56 4.63
C PRO A 95 1.28 7.32 3.99
N TYR A 96 0.27 6.90 4.74
CA TYR A 96 -1.11 6.75 4.24
C TYR A 96 -2.09 7.64 5.01
N VAL A 97 -2.95 8.34 4.27
CA VAL A 97 -4.11 9.06 4.81
C VAL A 97 -5.35 8.26 4.45
N LEU A 98 -6.20 7.97 5.44
CA LEU A 98 -7.34 7.05 5.30
C LEU A 98 -8.69 7.72 5.59
N SER A 99 -8.74 9.04 5.67
CA SER A 99 -9.94 9.79 6.10
C SER A 99 -11.16 9.59 5.20
N ASP A 100 -10.96 9.24 3.92
CA ASP A 100 -12.02 8.97 2.94
C ASP A 100 -12.13 7.49 2.55
N ALA A 101 -11.29 6.61 3.11
CA ALA A 101 -11.30 5.18 2.83
C ALA A 101 -12.49 4.50 3.52
N THR A 102 -13.26 3.72 2.76
CA THR A 102 -14.42 2.96 3.24
C THR A 102 -14.10 1.48 3.41
N SER A 103 -13.34 0.92 2.48
CA SER A 103 -12.93 -0.48 2.50
C SER A 103 -11.56 -0.66 1.87
N ILE A 104 -10.97 -1.82 2.13
CA ILE A 104 -9.74 -2.27 1.48
C ILE A 104 -10.02 -3.59 0.76
N THR A 105 -9.51 -3.70 -0.45
CA THR A 105 -9.46 -4.95 -1.20
C THR A 105 -8.01 -5.43 -1.26
N ALA A 106 -7.74 -6.66 -0.83
CA ALA A 106 -6.45 -7.32 -0.99
C ALA A 106 -6.53 -8.42 -2.06
N ARG A 107 -5.58 -8.42 -3.00
CA ARG A 107 -5.36 -9.52 -3.94
C ARG A 107 -4.36 -10.48 -3.31
N VAL A 108 -4.79 -11.71 -3.07
CA VAL A 108 -4.03 -12.72 -2.32
C VAL A 108 -4.10 -14.08 -2.99
N ALA A 109 -3.11 -14.93 -2.74
CA ALA A 109 -3.12 -16.34 -3.11
C ALA A 109 -2.65 -17.19 -1.93
N SER A 110 -3.12 -18.43 -1.83
CA SER A 110 -2.75 -19.32 -0.72
C SER A 110 -2.60 -20.74 -1.23
N GLY A 111 -1.34 -21.16 -1.40
CA GLY A 111 -0.97 -22.58 -1.53
C GLY A 111 -0.76 -23.27 -0.18
N GLY A 112 -0.70 -22.51 0.92
CA GLY A 112 -0.56 -23.01 2.29
C GLY A 112 -1.88 -23.19 3.03
N ALA A 113 -1.82 -23.05 4.35
CA ALA A 113 -2.97 -23.22 5.25
C ALA A 113 -4.00 -22.08 5.20
N GLY A 114 -3.68 -20.97 4.54
CA GLY A 114 -4.43 -19.73 4.66
C GLY A 114 -4.22 -19.05 6.03
N GLY A 115 -5.08 -18.09 6.36
CA GLY A 115 -4.93 -17.33 7.60
C GLY A 115 -5.80 -16.09 7.65
N THR A 116 -5.29 -15.04 8.27
CA THR A 116 -5.93 -13.72 8.35
C THR A 116 -4.89 -12.65 8.08
N LEU A 117 -5.23 -11.72 7.20
CA LEU A 117 -4.49 -10.50 6.97
C LEU A 117 -5.10 -9.40 7.83
N GLU A 118 -4.37 -8.94 8.83
CA GLU A 118 -4.74 -7.79 9.63
C GLU A 118 -4.10 -6.53 9.08
N VAL A 119 -4.89 -5.47 8.89
CA VAL A 119 -4.40 -4.15 8.50
C VAL A 119 -4.46 -3.26 9.73
N ARG A 120 -3.30 -2.76 10.17
CA ARG A 120 -3.14 -2.01 11.43
C ARG A 120 -2.49 -0.65 11.20
N ALA A 121 -2.83 0.33 12.03
CA ALA A 121 -2.24 1.66 12.02
C ALA A 121 -1.12 1.81 13.06
N GLY A 122 -0.02 2.44 12.65
CA GLY A 122 1.08 2.90 13.49
C GLY A 122 2.11 1.84 13.89
N SER A 123 1.70 0.60 14.14
CA SER A 123 2.62 -0.53 14.40
C SER A 123 1.95 -1.88 14.09
N ALA A 124 2.76 -2.95 14.03
CA ALA A 124 2.26 -4.32 13.89
C ALA A 124 1.33 -4.76 15.05
N THR A 125 1.36 -4.07 16.19
CA THR A 125 0.42 -4.30 17.31
C THR A 125 -0.53 -3.11 17.52
N GLY A 126 -0.62 -2.20 16.55
CA GLY A 126 -1.40 -0.97 16.64
C GLY A 126 -2.90 -1.17 16.40
N THR A 127 -3.61 -0.06 16.22
CA THR A 127 -5.07 -0.05 16.01
C THR A 127 -5.44 -0.92 14.81
N LEU A 128 -6.30 -1.91 15.01
CA LEU A 128 -6.84 -2.74 13.94
C LEU A 128 -7.83 -1.92 13.11
N LEU A 129 -7.52 -1.78 11.82
CA LEU A 129 -8.34 -1.07 10.84
C LEU A 129 -9.23 -2.03 10.07
N SER A 130 -8.68 -3.18 9.66
CA SER A 130 -9.38 -4.19 8.87
C SER A 130 -8.81 -5.58 9.12
N SER A 131 -9.60 -6.61 8.83
CA SER A 131 -9.23 -8.02 9.00
C SER A 131 -9.84 -8.82 7.87
N LEU A 132 -9.00 -9.48 7.07
CA LEU A 132 -9.42 -10.26 5.91
C LEU A 132 -9.07 -11.74 6.11
N THR A 133 -10.06 -12.62 6.13
CA THR A 133 -9.82 -14.07 6.22
C THR A 133 -9.40 -14.62 4.85
N VAL A 134 -8.22 -15.22 4.78
CA VAL A 134 -7.67 -15.83 3.57
C VAL A 134 -7.82 -17.34 3.65
N ALA A 135 -8.72 -17.91 2.84
CA ALA A 135 -8.83 -19.35 2.68
C ALA A 135 -7.81 -19.87 1.64
N PRO A 136 -7.43 -21.17 1.67
CA PRO A 136 -6.65 -21.78 0.60
C PRO A 136 -7.31 -21.55 -0.77
N THR A 137 -6.55 -20.99 -1.71
CA THR A 137 -7.06 -20.65 -3.06
C THR A 137 -6.74 -21.73 -4.09
N GLY A 138 -6.08 -22.81 -3.65
CA GLY A 138 -5.70 -23.95 -4.50
C GLY A 138 -4.32 -23.83 -5.14
N GLY A 139 -3.52 -22.80 -4.79
CA GLY A 139 -2.14 -22.64 -5.25
C GLY A 139 -1.63 -21.21 -5.10
N TRP A 140 -0.30 -21.05 -5.21
CA TRP A 140 0.40 -19.77 -5.09
C TRP A 140 0.13 -18.80 -6.26
N GLU A 141 -0.40 -19.30 -7.36
CA GLU A 141 -0.72 -18.51 -8.56
C GLU A 141 -2.25 -18.34 -8.76
N ASN A 142 -3.06 -18.84 -7.82
CA ASN A 142 -4.50 -18.70 -7.86
C ASN A 142 -4.94 -17.50 -7.01
N PHE A 143 -4.91 -16.32 -7.63
CA PHE A 143 -5.23 -15.08 -6.95
C PHE A 143 -6.74 -14.83 -6.82
N VAL A 144 -7.15 -14.35 -5.65
CA VAL A 144 -8.53 -13.90 -5.37
C VAL A 144 -8.50 -12.52 -4.72
N ASN A 145 -9.58 -11.76 -4.90
CA ASN A 145 -9.76 -10.49 -4.24
C ASN A 145 -10.65 -10.66 -3.00
N LEU A 146 -10.18 -10.17 -1.86
CA LEU A 146 -10.91 -10.14 -0.60
C LEU A 146 -11.13 -8.69 -0.20
N THR A 147 -12.35 -8.34 0.19
CA THR A 147 -12.69 -6.98 0.60
C THR A 147 -13.23 -6.97 2.03
N ALA A 148 -12.79 -5.99 2.82
CA ALA A 148 -13.30 -5.74 4.16
C ALA A 148 -13.34 -4.23 4.46
N ASP A 149 -14.24 -3.84 5.35
CA ASP A 149 -14.39 -2.45 5.76
C ASP A 149 -13.15 -1.93 6.48
N VAL A 150 -12.88 -0.63 6.31
CA VAL A 150 -11.85 0.10 7.05
C VAL A 150 -12.52 0.83 8.20
N ASN A 151 -12.11 0.50 9.42
CA ASN A 151 -12.65 1.06 10.66
C ASN A 151 -11.55 1.80 11.42
N ASN A 152 -11.93 2.71 12.33
CA ASN A 152 -11.00 3.38 13.25
C ASN A 152 -9.83 4.10 12.56
N ALA A 153 -10.03 4.61 11.34
CA ALA A 153 -9.01 5.33 10.60
C ALA A 153 -8.54 6.58 11.38
N PRO A 154 -7.22 6.78 11.55
CA PRO A 154 -6.71 7.98 12.20
C PRO A 154 -6.98 9.22 11.34
N ALA A 155 -7.15 10.37 11.99
CA ALA A 155 -7.45 11.64 11.30
C ALA A 155 -6.28 12.19 10.45
N GLY A 156 -5.05 11.74 10.70
CA GLY A 156 -3.84 12.15 9.99
C GLY A 156 -3.16 11.01 9.25
N SER A 157 -2.01 11.30 8.63
CA SER A 157 -1.19 10.26 8.00
C SER A 157 -0.68 9.24 9.01
N THR A 158 -0.64 7.97 8.62
CA THR A 158 -0.12 6.87 9.44
C THR A 158 0.78 5.94 8.61
N GLU A 159 1.51 5.07 9.30
CA GLU A 159 2.14 3.90 8.68
C GLU A 159 1.17 2.72 8.85
N LEU A 160 0.90 2.03 7.75
CA LEU A 160 0.08 0.83 7.75
C LEU A 160 0.97 -0.39 7.96
N PHE A 161 0.49 -1.34 8.72
CA PHE A 161 1.10 -2.65 8.92
C PHE A 161 0.12 -3.71 8.47
N PHE A 162 0.58 -4.56 7.55
CA PHE A 162 -0.15 -5.72 7.07
C PHE A 162 0.47 -6.91 7.78
N VAL A 163 -0.25 -7.46 8.75
CA VAL A 163 0.22 -8.51 9.65
C VAL A 163 -0.41 -9.83 9.24
N PHE A 164 0.43 -10.83 9.01
CA PHE A 164 0.02 -12.16 8.59
C PHE A 164 -0.23 -13.02 9.82
N LYS A 165 -1.45 -13.53 9.98
CA LYS A 165 -1.85 -14.37 11.10
C LYS A 165 -2.25 -15.76 10.61
N GLY A 166 -1.83 -16.80 11.32
CA GLY A 166 -2.14 -18.17 10.95
C GLY A 166 -1.82 -19.18 12.05
N PRO A 167 -2.00 -20.48 11.79
CA PRO A 167 -1.66 -21.52 12.75
C PRO A 167 -0.16 -21.48 13.08
N THR A 168 0.19 -21.34 14.37
CA THR A 168 1.58 -21.34 14.82
C THR A 168 2.29 -22.63 14.40
N GLY A 169 3.53 -22.51 13.91
CA GLY A 169 4.33 -23.64 13.46
C GLY A 169 3.99 -24.13 12.04
N GLN A 170 3.06 -23.47 11.35
CA GLN A 170 2.93 -23.56 9.90
C GLN A 170 3.48 -22.29 9.28
N GLY A 171 4.32 -22.46 8.27
CA GLY A 171 4.86 -21.35 7.50
C GLY A 171 4.34 -21.32 6.08
N SER A 172 4.63 -20.24 5.37
CA SER A 172 4.04 -19.96 4.05
C SER A 172 2.51 -20.03 4.12
N LEU A 173 1.89 -19.07 4.80
CA LEU A 173 0.45 -19.04 5.04
C LEU A 173 -0.30 -18.68 3.75
N PHE A 174 -0.03 -17.49 3.23
CA PHE A 174 -0.60 -16.92 2.02
C PHE A 174 0.23 -15.74 1.53
N ASP A 175 0.13 -15.44 0.25
CA ASP A 175 0.83 -14.33 -0.41
C ASP A 175 -0.08 -13.11 -0.53
N LEU A 176 0.51 -11.93 -0.36
CA LEU A 176 -0.11 -10.64 -0.68
C LEU A 176 0.51 -10.10 -1.96
N ASP A 177 -0.29 -10.02 -3.01
CA ASP A 177 0.11 -9.47 -4.31
C ASP A 177 -0.08 -7.96 -4.34
N ALA A 178 -1.30 -7.47 -4.10
CA ALA A 178 -1.59 -6.05 -4.12
C ALA A 178 -2.73 -5.71 -3.15
N PHE A 179 -2.89 -4.43 -2.85
CA PHE A 179 -4.08 -3.93 -2.16
C PHE A 179 -4.61 -2.63 -2.78
N THR A 180 -5.90 -2.38 -2.59
CA THR A 180 -6.60 -1.19 -3.07
C THR A 180 -7.50 -0.61 -1.99
N PHE A 181 -7.36 0.67 -1.66
CA PHE A 181 -8.36 1.39 -0.86
C PHE A 181 -9.50 1.91 -1.74
N ASN A 182 -10.72 1.59 -1.34
CA ASN A 182 -11.94 2.15 -1.90
C ASN A 182 -12.34 3.38 -1.08
N THR A 183 -12.72 4.48 -1.73
CA THR A 183 -13.02 5.76 -1.06
C THR A 183 -14.45 6.22 -1.34
N GLN A 184 -15.04 7.02 -0.44
CA GLN A 184 -16.33 7.66 -0.70
C GLN A 184 -16.22 8.56 -1.95
N GLY A 185 -17.06 8.31 -2.96
CA GLY A 185 -17.07 9.05 -4.23
C GLY A 185 -16.35 8.38 -5.40
N ALA A 186 -15.70 7.23 -5.19
CA ALA A 186 -15.27 6.36 -6.28
C ALA A 186 -16.44 5.45 -6.72
N GLU A 187 -17.43 6.03 -7.40
CA GLU A 187 -18.26 5.23 -8.32
C GLU A 187 -17.30 4.52 -9.28
N ALA A 188 -17.56 3.23 -9.53
CA ALA A 188 -16.72 2.34 -10.33
C ALA A 188 -16.39 2.95 -11.70
N SER A 189 -15.27 3.66 -11.79
CA SER A 189 -14.68 3.98 -13.08
C SER A 189 -13.95 2.74 -13.57
N SER A 190 -14.71 1.75 -14.04
CA SER A 190 -14.21 0.84 -15.07
C SER A 190 -13.74 1.71 -16.22
N ARG A 191 -12.42 1.75 -16.45
CA ARG A 191 -11.88 2.04 -17.77
C ARG A 191 -11.38 0.73 -18.34
#